data_AF-A0A2E1HIG0-F1
#
_entry.id   AF-A0A2E1HIG0-F1
#
_cell.length_a   1.000
_cell.length_b   1.000
_cell.length_c   1.000
_cell.angle_alpha   90.00
_cell.angle_beta   90.00
_cell.angle_gamma   90.00
#
_symmetry.space_group_name_H-M   'P 1'
#
loop_
_entity.id
_entity.type
_entity.pdbx_description
1 polymer ?
#
loop_
_entity_poly.entity_id
_entity_poly.type
_entity_poly.pdbx_seq_one_letter_code
_entity_poly.pdbx_strand_id
1 'polypeptide(L)'
;MGDVVNLRRAKKQRSRDDKERVAAENRAKSGRSRAERNAERIEAGRLQAILDGARLVGPEAPAESKSSSQGAASDRGLPSTSSDA
;
A
#
# COMPACT_ATOMS: atom_id res chain seq x y z
N MET A 1 -0.83 -28.27 40.76
CA MET A 1 -1.62 -28.33 39.51
C MET A 1 -1.12 -27.22 38.61
N GLY A 2 -0.43 -27.54 37.52
CA GLY A 2 0.16 -26.53 36.63
C GLY A 2 -0.78 -26.22 35.47
N ASP A 3 -1.01 -24.95 35.19
CA ASP A 3 -1.83 -24.52 34.06
C ASP A 3 -1.15 -24.86 32.73
N VAL A 4 -1.80 -25.73 31.94
CA VAL A 4 -1.33 -26.11 30.60
C VAL A 4 -1.73 -25.01 29.62
N VAL A 5 -0.79 -24.13 29.31
CA VAL A 5 -1.01 -23.06 28.33
C VAL A 5 -0.80 -23.58 26.91
N ASN A 6 -1.80 -23.38 26.05
CA ASN A 6 -1.66 -23.71 24.63
C ASN A 6 -0.74 -22.70 23.92
N LEU A 7 0.51 -23.09 23.72
CA LEU A 7 1.54 -22.27 23.08
C LEU A 7 1.18 -21.82 21.66
N ARG A 8 0.39 -22.59 20.91
CA ARG A 8 -0.05 -22.19 19.56
C ARG A 8 -0.96 -20.96 19.63
N ARG A 9 -1.90 -20.95 20.59
CA ARG A 9 -2.78 -19.79 20.82
C ARG A 9 -1.98 -18.58 21.30
N ALA A 10 -1.05 -18.77 22.23
CA ALA A 10 -0.17 -17.71 22.73
C ALA A 10 0.68 -17.08 21.61
N LYS A 11 1.30 -17.90 20.75
CA LYS A 11 2.07 -17.42 19.58
C LYS A 11 1.19 -16.67 18.58
N LYS A 12 -0.02 -17.17 18.32
CA LYS A 12 -0.98 -16.50 17.42
C LYS A 12 -1.39 -15.13 17.98
N GLN A 13 -1.60 -15.03 19.28
CA GLN A 13 -1.96 -13.77 19.91
C GLN A 13 -0.82 -12.75 19.78
N ARG A 14 0.41 -13.14 20.13
CA ARG A 14 1.59 -12.26 19.95
C ARG A 14 1.72 -11.76 18.51
N SER A 15 1.56 -12.64 17.53
CA SER A 15 1.60 -12.24 16.11
C SER A 15 0.49 -11.25 15.72
N ARG A 16 -0.68 -11.30 16.37
CA ARG A 16 -1.75 -10.31 16.15
C ARG A 16 -1.38 -8.98 16.78
N ASP A 17 -0.91 -9.02 18.03
CA ASP A 17 -0.49 -7.82 18.77
C ASP A 17 0.63 -7.08 18.03
N ASP A 18 1.62 -7.80 17.50
CA ASP A 18 2.71 -7.23 16.70
C ASP A 18 2.18 -6.53 15.44
N LYS A 19 1.23 -7.15 14.73
CA LYS A 19 0.60 -6.56 13.54
C LYS A 19 -0.20 -5.31 13.89
N GLU A 20 -0.92 -5.32 15.01
CA GLU A 20 -1.67 -4.17 15.49
C GLU A 20 -0.74 -3.01 15.87
N ARG A 21 0.38 -3.32 16.51
CA ARG A 21 1.41 -2.33 16.85
C ARG A 21 1.99 -1.67 15.62
N VAL A 22 2.37 -2.47 14.62
CA VAL A 22 2.87 -1.97 13.33
C VAL A 22 1.79 -1.13 12.62
N ALA A 23 0.52 -1.56 12.66
CA ALA A 23 -0.57 -0.77 12.10
C ALA A 23 -0.74 0.57 12.83
N ALA A 24 -0.63 0.61 14.15
CA ALA A 24 -0.70 1.84 14.94
C ALA A 24 0.48 2.77 14.64
N GLU A 25 1.71 2.24 14.57
CA GLU A 25 2.89 3.01 14.15
C GLU A 25 2.71 3.58 12.73
N ASN A 26 2.16 2.81 11.80
CA ASN A 26 1.90 3.27 10.44
C ASN A 26 0.82 4.37 10.39
N ARG A 27 -0.24 4.27 11.20
CA ARG A 27 -1.24 5.33 11.36
C ARG A 27 -0.62 6.61 11.92
N ALA A 28 0.20 6.49 12.96
CA ALA A 28 0.89 7.64 13.56
C ALA A 28 1.89 8.30 12.59
N LYS A 29 2.69 7.49 11.87
CA LYS A 29 3.73 7.98 10.94
C LYS A 29 3.14 8.60 9.68
N SER A 30 2.09 7.97 9.13
CA SER A 30 1.61 8.29 7.78
C SER A 30 0.28 9.04 7.78
N GLY A 31 -0.46 9.04 8.88
CA GLY A 31 -1.85 9.51 8.99
C GLY A 31 -2.87 8.67 8.20
N ARG A 32 -2.48 8.14 7.04
CA ARG A 32 -3.28 7.34 6.11
C ARG A 32 -2.73 5.93 5.95
N SER A 33 -3.61 4.94 5.97
CA SER A 33 -3.22 3.54 5.74
C SER A 33 -2.86 3.28 4.26
N ARG A 34 -2.19 2.15 3.97
CA ARG A 34 -1.94 1.73 2.58
C ARG A 34 -3.24 1.51 1.81
N ALA A 35 -4.27 0.98 2.47
CA ALA A 35 -5.58 0.74 1.87
C ALA A 35 -6.26 2.05 1.46
N GLU A 36 -6.26 3.05 2.36
CA GLU A 36 -6.81 4.39 2.08
C GLU A 36 -6.07 5.07 0.92
N ARG A 37 -4.74 5.05 0.91
CA ARG A 37 -3.95 5.63 -0.20
C ARG A 37 -4.23 4.95 -1.54
N ASN A 38 -4.49 3.64 -1.54
CA ASN A 38 -4.83 2.93 -2.76
C ASN A 38 -6.24 3.27 -3.24
N ALA A 39 -7.21 3.35 -2.33
CA ALA A 39 -8.56 3.78 -2.65
C ALA A 39 -8.57 5.21 -3.24
N GLU A 40 -7.85 6.14 -2.60
CA GLU A 40 -7.72 7.51 -3.07
C GLU A 40 -7.06 7.59 -4.46
N ARG A 41 -6.04 6.77 -4.73
CA ARG A 41 -5.41 6.70 -6.07
C ARG A 41 -6.39 6.19 -7.13
N ILE A 42 -7.20 5.18 -6.81
CA ILE A 42 -8.22 4.64 -7.72
C ILE A 42 -9.28 5.69 -8.02
N GLU A 43 -9.79 6.37 -6.99
CA GLU A 43 -10.77 7.45 -7.16
C GLU A 43 -10.21 8.62 -7.96
N ALA A 44 -8.97 9.05 -7.68
CA ALA A 44 -8.30 10.09 -8.46
C ALA A 44 -8.14 9.70 -9.94
N GLY A 45 -7.77 8.45 -10.22
CA GLY A 45 -7.68 7.95 -11.60
C GLY A 45 -9.04 7.90 -12.30
N ARG A 46 -10.10 7.52 -11.58
CA ARG A 46 -11.47 7.54 -12.11
C ARG A 46 -11.93 8.95 -12.44
N LEU A 47 -11.68 9.92 -11.55
CA LEU A 47 -12.01 11.32 -11.77
C LEU A 47 -11.25 11.90 -12.97
N GLN A 48 -9.95 11.60 -13.09
CA GLN A 48 -9.16 11.99 -14.26
C GLN A 48 -9.74 11.40 -15.56
N ALA A 49 -10.05 10.11 -15.60
CA ALA A 49 -10.63 9.48 -16.77
C ALA A 49 -11.99 10.09 -17.17
N ILE A 50 -12.82 10.46 -16.19
CA ILE A 50 -14.09 11.16 -16.44
C ILE A 50 -13.84 12.54 -17.04
N LEU A 51 -12.90 13.31 -16.48
CA LEU A 51 -12.54 14.63 -16.99
C LEU A 51 -11.95 14.57 -18.40
N ASP A 52 -11.09 13.59 -18.66
CA ASP A 52 -10.50 13.37 -19.99
C ASP A 52 -11.57 12.98 -21.01
N GLY A 53 -12.52 12.10 -20.64
CA GLY A 53 -13.64 11.72 -21.51
C GLY A 53 -14.66 12.84 -21.74
N ALA A 54 -14.82 13.74 -20.77
CA ALA A 54 -15.69 14.91 -20.88
C ALA A 54 -15.01 16.09 -21.61
N ARG A 55 -13.73 15.96 -21.95
CA ARG A 55 -12.99 16.99 -22.68
C ARG A 55 -13.47 17.01 -24.13
N LEU A 56 -14.33 17.98 -24.45
CA LEU A 56 -14.68 18.32 -25.83
C LEU A 56 -13.45 18.95 -26.49
N VAL A 57 -12.65 18.12 -27.17
CA VAL A 57 -11.56 18.60 -28.02
C VAL A 57 -12.18 19.27 -29.24
N GLY A 58 -12.21 20.61 -29.25
CA GLY A 58 -12.36 21.38 -30.49
C GLY A 58 -11.23 21.00 -31.45
N PRO A 59 -11.45 21.02 -32.78
CA PRO A 59 -10.57 20.37 -33.74
C PRO A 59 -9.23 21.11 -33.86
N GLU A 60 -8.26 20.77 -33.01
CA GLU A 60 -6.87 21.11 -33.22
C GLU A 60 -5.93 20.07 -32.58
N ALA A 61 -5.31 19.30 -33.47
CA ALA A 61 -3.96 18.70 -33.44
C ALA A 61 -3.49 17.82 -32.25
N PRO A 62 -2.69 16.76 -32.55
CA PRO A 62 -2.43 15.66 -31.63
C PRO A 62 -1.38 16.05 -30.58
N ALA A 63 -1.83 16.27 -29.35
CA ALA A 63 -0.95 16.41 -28.20
C ALA A 63 -0.64 15.02 -27.61
N GLU A 64 0.60 14.59 -27.82
CA GLU A 64 1.24 13.46 -27.15
C GLU A 64 1.00 13.50 -25.64
N SER A 65 0.12 12.64 -25.12
CA SER A 65 -0.03 12.44 -23.69
C SER A 65 1.08 11.51 -23.22
N LYS A 66 2.16 12.12 -22.72
CA LYS A 66 3.10 11.44 -21.83
C LYS A 66 2.30 10.97 -20.61
N SER A 67 1.87 9.71 -20.62
CA SER A 67 1.46 8.99 -19.42
C SER A 67 2.70 8.89 -18.53
N SER A 68 2.87 9.93 -17.73
CA SER A 68 3.93 10.03 -16.73
C SER A 68 3.78 8.86 -15.78
N SER A 69 4.76 7.99 -15.88
CA SER A 69 5.21 7.08 -14.84
C SER A 69 5.33 7.82 -13.51
N GLN A 70 4.65 7.33 -12.46
CA GLN A 70 5.05 7.43 -11.04
C GLN A 70 3.95 6.83 -10.14
N GLY A 71 4.15 5.79 -9.34
CA GLY A 71 5.30 4.94 -9.12
C GLY A 71 4.83 3.52 -8.82
N ALA A 72 5.30 2.56 -9.61
CA ALA A 72 5.40 1.19 -9.17
C ALA A 72 6.48 1.20 -8.08
N ALA A 73 6.07 0.99 -6.83
CA ALA A 73 6.98 0.71 -5.75
C ALA A 73 7.85 -0.46 -6.20
N SER A 74 9.13 -0.19 -6.42
CA SER A 74 10.12 -1.17 -6.82
C SER A 74 10.16 -2.27 -5.78
N ASP A 75 9.57 -3.40 -6.12
CA ASP A 75 9.95 -4.72 -5.65
C ASP A 75 11.39 -4.95 -6.12
N ARG A 76 12.35 -4.51 -5.30
CA ARG A 76 13.78 -4.83 -5.48
C ARG A 76 14.32 -5.34 -4.14
N GLY A 77 14.19 -6.65 -3.98
CA GLY A 77 15.16 -7.55 -3.37
C GLY A 77 15.77 -7.11 -2.03
N LEU A 78 15.27 -7.69 -0.95
CA LEU A 78 16.08 -7.84 0.26
C LEU A 78 17.35 -8.65 -0.12
N PRO A 79 18.57 -8.14 0.11
CA PRO A 79 19.73 -9.02 0.07
C PRO A 79 19.59 -9.99 1.26
N SER A 80 19.63 -11.27 0.94
CA SER A 80 19.77 -12.37 1.89
C SER A 80 20.89 -12.06 2.88
N THR A 81 20.56 -11.89 4.15
CA THR A 81 21.56 -11.92 5.22
C THR A 81 22.03 -13.38 5.36
N SER A 82 23.01 -13.78 4.57
CA SER A 82 23.85 -14.94 4.89
C SER A 82 24.71 -14.55 6.09
N SER A 83 24.21 -14.84 7.28
CA SER A 83 24.97 -14.79 8.52
C SER A 83 25.22 -16.23 8.95
N ASP A 84 26.09 -16.92 8.23
CA ASP A 84 26.76 -18.11 8.76
C ASP A 84 28.01 -17.64 9.50
N ALA A 85 27.96 -17.82 10.82
CA ALA A 85 29.11 -17.83 11.73
C ALA A 85 28.97 -19.10 12.57
#